data_AF-A0A7L8S3V0-F1
#
_entry.id   AF-A0A7L8S3V0-F1
#
_cell.length_a   1.000
_cell.length_b   1.000
_cell.length_c   1.000
_cell.angle_alpha   90.00
_cell.angle_beta   90.00
_cell.angle_gamma   90.00
#
_symmetry.space_group_name_H-M   'P 1'
#
loop_
_entity.id
_entity.type
_entity.pdbx_description
1 polymer ?
#
loop_
_entity_poly.entity_id
_entity_poly.type
_entity_poly.pdbx_seq_one_letter_code
_entity_poly.pdbx_strand_id
1 'polypeptide(L)'
;MLRATDEEIEEVKSYFNWQAPDLTITFLQKVYSEKVVSHAHHVWDVHTDRDRWWVITNPNNLYSQDQFPNMDLALTFHIGLCLRTPRSEEQQLKDLRVLPFGAVFAQMEETEAALSQAADVAGYQAVGMRCREVLLTLIGVAQDVTIWESPAVQRANFKGWSEIIANEMLAGDKNKERRRALKSAMEEAWVFANWLTHAKSAVWMDAELAKSMTSHAMGICVSYFMRRLRDVPDACPQCQSPRLEPQYGNSETSPDTLFEWPHCADCDWEGKPVTVAQLNGFEGLVTGEGERSDEHSVMAAPFRTIKRP
;
A
#
# COMPACT_ATOMS: atom_id res chain seq x y z
N MET A 1 17.12 21.73 -7.52
CA MET A 1 16.87 20.73 -8.58
C MET A 1 16.92 19.35 -7.93
N LEU A 2 15.86 18.56 -8.08
CA LEU A 2 15.80 17.23 -7.50
C LEU A 2 16.57 16.24 -8.39
N ARG A 3 17.33 15.34 -7.77
CA ARG A 3 17.93 14.22 -8.49
C ARG A 3 16.85 13.20 -8.79
N ALA A 4 16.88 12.61 -9.97
CA ALA A 4 16.02 11.51 -10.36
C ALA A 4 16.87 10.32 -10.83
N THR A 5 16.37 9.10 -10.65
CA THR A 5 17.04 7.88 -11.13
C THR A 5 16.77 7.67 -12.62
N ASP A 6 17.62 6.88 -13.29
CA ASP A 6 17.41 6.53 -14.70
C ASP A 6 16.10 5.77 -14.93
N GLU A 7 15.67 4.97 -13.93
CA GLU A 7 14.40 4.26 -13.93
C GLU A 7 13.19 5.21 -13.88
N GLU A 8 13.21 6.20 -12.98
CA GLU A 8 12.16 7.23 -12.90
C GLU A 8 12.06 8.04 -14.21
N ILE A 9 13.21 8.35 -14.81
CA ILE A 9 13.28 9.06 -16.10
C ILE A 9 12.64 8.23 -17.20
N GLU A 10 12.97 6.94 -17.28
CA GLU A 10 12.46 6.05 -18.32
C GLU A 10 10.96 5.78 -18.17
N GLU A 11 10.46 5.64 -16.94
CA GLU A 11 9.03 5.49 -16.66
C GLU A 11 8.24 6.70 -17.17
N VAL A 12 8.70 7.91 -16.86
CA VAL A 12 8.05 9.16 -17.29
C VAL A 12 8.13 9.33 -18.80
N LYS A 13 9.26 9.00 -19.43
CA LYS A 13 9.40 9.03 -20.89
C LYS A 13 8.47 8.04 -21.58
N SER A 14 8.43 6.80 -21.10
CA SER A 14 7.58 5.74 -21.63
C SER A 14 6.10 6.15 -21.55
N TYR A 15 5.67 6.65 -20.38
CA TYR A 15 4.32 7.16 -20.19
C TYR A 15 4.00 8.35 -21.10
N PHE A 16 4.90 9.33 -21.18
CA PHE A 16 4.72 10.50 -22.04
C PHE A 16 4.58 10.10 -23.51
N ASN A 17 5.47 9.25 -24.03
CA ASN A 17 5.44 8.79 -25.41
C ASN A 17 4.20 7.95 -25.72
N TRP A 18 3.70 7.19 -24.74
CA TRP A 18 2.44 6.45 -24.91
C TRP A 18 1.23 7.38 -25.04
N GLN A 19 1.16 8.42 -24.21
CA GLN A 19 0.06 9.38 -24.23
C GLN A 19 0.16 10.41 -25.35
N ALA A 20 1.38 10.74 -25.77
CA ALA A 20 1.68 11.77 -26.76
C ALA A 20 2.69 11.29 -27.81
N PRO A 21 2.35 10.25 -28.62
CA PRO A 21 3.30 9.59 -29.52
C PRO A 21 3.80 10.46 -30.68
N ASP A 22 3.13 11.56 -30.98
CA ASP A 22 3.49 12.54 -32.02
C ASP A 22 4.33 13.73 -31.51
N LEU A 23 4.69 13.75 -30.22
CA LEU A 23 5.56 14.76 -29.62
C LEU A 23 6.91 14.15 -29.25
N THR A 24 8.00 14.89 -29.47
CA THR A 24 9.35 14.43 -29.13
C THR A 24 9.88 15.20 -27.94
N ILE A 25 10.23 14.49 -26.86
CA ILE A 25 10.82 15.10 -25.66
C ILE A 25 12.21 15.67 -25.98
N THR A 26 12.38 16.98 -25.81
CA THR A 26 13.67 17.68 -25.96
C THR A 26 14.33 17.95 -24.61
N PHE A 27 13.53 18.06 -23.55
CA PHE A 27 14.00 18.26 -22.17
C PHE A 27 13.07 17.59 -21.17
N LEU A 28 13.64 17.04 -20.10
CA LEU A 28 12.90 16.38 -19.03
C LEU A 28 13.62 16.59 -17.70
N GLN A 29 12.92 17.15 -16.71
CA GLN A 29 13.50 17.38 -15.38
C GLN A 29 12.46 17.25 -14.26
N LYS A 30 12.82 16.51 -13.20
CA LYS A 30 12.07 16.48 -11.93
C LYS A 30 12.27 17.81 -11.19
N VAL A 31 11.21 18.60 -11.09
CA VAL A 31 11.26 19.96 -10.52
C VAL A 31 10.77 20.02 -9.08
N TYR A 32 9.85 19.14 -8.70
CA TYR A 32 9.24 19.17 -7.37
C TYR A 32 8.73 17.79 -6.95
N SER A 33 8.52 17.62 -5.65
CA SER A 33 7.98 16.39 -5.07
C SER A 33 7.20 16.73 -3.81
N GLU A 34 5.97 16.25 -3.70
CA GLU A 34 5.12 16.44 -2.53
C GLU A 34 4.52 15.11 -2.08
N LYS A 35 4.43 14.90 -0.76
CA LYS A 35 3.78 13.72 -0.19
C LYS A 35 2.39 14.09 0.27
N VAL A 36 1.37 13.42 -0.25
CA VAL A 36 -0.03 13.65 0.12
C VAL A 36 -0.72 12.32 0.43
N VAL A 37 -1.41 12.27 1.57
CA VAL A 37 -2.08 11.10 2.18
C VAL A 37 -1.13 9.93 2.48
N SER A 38 -0.47 9.36 1.48
CA SER A 38 0.51 8.27 1.63
C SER A 38 1.47 8.10 0.45
N HIS A 39 1.33 8.89 -0.62
CA HIS A 39 2.10 8.75 -1.86
C HIS A 39 2.94 10.01 -2.13
N ALA A 40 4.12 9.81 -2.71
CA ALA A 40 4.93 10.90 -3.24
C ALA A 40 4.51 11.19 -4.69
N HIS A 41 3.99 12.39 -4.92
CA HIS A 41 3.72 12.93 -6.24
C HIS A 41 4.94 13.69 -6.73
N HIS A 42 5.53 13.24 -7.84
CA HIS A 42 6.67 13.89 -8.45
C HIS A 42 6.22 14.72 -9.64
N VAL A 43 6.64 15.98 -9.69
CA VAL A 43 6.33 16.88 -10.80
C VAL A 43 7.54 17.03 -11.69
N TRP A 44 7.33 16.80 -12.98
CA TRP A 44 8.33 16.85 -14.03
C TRP A 44 7.99 17.96 -15.02
N ASP A 45 8.96 18.82 -15.31
CA ASP A 45 8.91 19.77 -16.42
C ASP A 45 9.38 19.06 -17.68
N VAL A 46 8.49 18.95 -18.67
CA VAL A 46 8.77 18.29 -19.95
C VAL A 46 8.64 19.31 -21.06
N HIS A 47 9.69 19.47 -21.85
CA HIS A 47 9.63 20.28 -23.07
C HIS A 47 9.68 19.35 -24.26
N THR A 48 8.86 19.65 -25.27
CA THR A 48 8.80 18.90 -26.52
C THR A 48 9.34 19.73 -27.67
N ASP A 49 9.20 19.22 -28.89
CA ASP A 49 9.43 19.96 -30.13
C ASP A 49 8.37 21.04 -30.40
N ARG A 50 7.23 21.04 -29.68
CA ARG A 50 6.11 21.97 -29.93
C ARG A 50 5.69 22.77 -28.71
N ASP A 51 5.63 22.15 -27.55
CA ASP A 51 4.92 22.64 -26.37
C ASP A 51 5.56 22.15 -25.06
N ARG A 52 5.01 22.59 -23.92
CA ARG A 52 5.51 22.29 -22.58
C ARG A 52 4.43 21.68 -21.70
N TRP A 53 4.85 20.73 -20.87
CA TRP A 53 3.95 19.92 -20.05
C TRP A 53 4.48 19.77 -18.63
N TRP A 54 3.56 19.65 -17.67
CA TRP A 54 3.82 19.02 -16.39
C TRP A 54 3.43 17.55 -16.47
N VAL A 55 4.35 16.65 -16.12
CA VAL A 55 3.98 15.26 -15.81
C VAL A 55 3.99 15.10 -14.30
N ILE A 56 2.88 14.67 -13.72
CA ILE A 56 2.77 14.41 -12.28
C ILE A 56 2.56 12.92 -12.08
N THR A 57 3.35 12.31 -11.19
CA THR A 57 3.34 10.86 -10.96
C THR A 57 2.45 10.43 -9.80
N ASN A 58 2.09 9.13 -9.80
CA ASN A 58 1.31 8.44 -8.76
C ASN A 58 -0.10 8.98 -8.54
N PRO A 59 -1.05 8.81 -9.49
CA PRO A 59 -0.92 8.17 -10.80
C PRO A 59 -0.29 9.11 -11.83
N ASN A 60 0.26 8.58 -12.94
CA ASN A 60 0.88 9.42 -13.96
C ASN A 60 -0.20 10.17 -14.78
N ASN A 61 -0.04 11.48 -14.96
CA ASN A 61 -0.90 12.30 -15.82
C ASN A 61 -0.17 13.52 -16.41
N LEU A 62 -0.67 14.03 -17.53
CA LEU A 62 -0.12 15.17 -18.30
C LEU A 62 -0.97 16.42 -18.15
N TYR A 63 -0.32 17.54 -17.87
CA TYR A 63 -0.95 18.85 -17.79
C TYR A 63 -0.23 19.83 -18.71
N SER A 64 -0.94 20.40 -19.69
CA SER A 64 -0.37 21.42 -20.57
C SER A 64 -0.02 22.66 -19.75
N GLN A 65 1.19 23.20 -19.92
CA GLN A 65 1.58 24.44 -19.24
C GLN A 65 0.80 25.66 -19.73
N ASP A 66 0.22 25.61 -20.93
CA ASP A 66 -0.65 26.68 -21.43
C ASP A 66 -1.95 26.78 -20.62
N GLN A 67 -2.48 25.63 -20.18
CA GLN A 67 -3.69 25.56 -19.34
C GLN A 67 -3.38 25.64 -17.84
N PHE A 68 -2.22 25.12 -17.45
CA PHE A 68 -1.71 25.10 -16.09
C PHE A 68 -0.37 25.85 -16.02
N PRO A 69 -0.39 27.20 -16.07
CA PRO A 69 0.84 27.99 -16.15
C PRO A 69 1.69 27.92 -14.88
N ASN A 70 1.11 27.45 -13.78
CA ASN A 70 1.81 27.20 -12.53
C ASN A 70 1.78 25.70 -12.19
N MET A 71 2.93 25.18 -11.79
CA MET A 71 3.12 23.86 -11.18
C MET A 71 2.16 23.62 -10.01
N ASP A 72 2.01 24.57 -9.07
CA ASP A 72 1.15 24.37 -7.89
C ASP A 72 -0.32 24.21 -8.28
N LEU A 73 -0.74 24.89 -9.35
CA LEU A 73 -2.09 24.77 -9.89
C LEU A 73 -2.32 23.39 -10.52
N ALA A 74 -1.32 22.90 -11.29
CA ALA A 74 -1.35 21.56 -11.85
C ALA A 74 -1.39 20.48 -10.74
N LEU A 75 -0.56 20.63 -9.72
CA LEU A 75 -0.46 19.69 -8.60
C LEU A 75 -1.72 19.68 -7.74
N THR A 76 -2.27 20.85 -7.39
CA THR A 76 -3.52 20.95 -6.61
C THR A 76 -4.68 20.29 -7.37
N PHE A 77 -4.78 20.55 -8.67
CA PHE A 77 -5.80 19.92 -9.52
C PHE A 77 -5.60 18.41 -9.62
N HIS A 78 -4.36 17.96 -9.80
CA HIS A 78 -3.99 16.54 -9.83
C HIS A 78 -4.38 15.82 -8.55
N ILE A 79 -3.98 16.34 -7.39
CA ILE A 79 -4.35 15.78 -6.08
C ILE A 79 -5.87 15.76 -5.93
N GLY A 80 -6.54 16.85 -6.28
CA GLY A 80 -8.00 16.93 -6.24
C GLY A 80 -8.69 15.87 -7.11
N LEU A 81 -8.14 15.57 -8.29
CA LEU A 81 -8.59 14.45 -9.12
C LEU A 81 -8.31 13.11 -8.45
N CYS A 82 -7.12 12.89 -7.90
CA CYS A 82 -6.77 11.64 -7.23
C CYS A 82 -7.69 11.32 -6.05
N LEU A 83 -8.18 12.35 -5.34
CA LEU A 83 -9.15 12.20 -4.25
C LEU A 83 -10.57 11.88 -4.74
N ARG A 84 -10.91 12.20 -5.99
CA ARG A 84 -12.27 12.05 -6.57
C ARG A 84 -12.37 10.89 -7.57
N THR A 85 -11.27 10.51 -8.20
CA THR A 85 -11.19 9.33 -9.06
C THR A 85 -11.36 8.12 -8.15
N PRO A 86 -12.38 7.27 -8.36
CA PRO A 86 -12.49 6.04 -7.61
C PRO A 86 -11.18 5.27 -7.78
N ARG A 87 -10.58 4.83 -6.65
CA ARG A 87 -9.42 3.94 -6.68
C ARG A 87 -9.71 2.85 -7.70
N SER A 88 -8.75 2.53 -8.58
CA SER A 88 -8.95 1.49 -9.59
C SER A 88 -9.41 0.20 -8.91
N GLU A 89 -10.16 -0.66 -9.61
CA GLU A 89 -10.48 -2.00 -9.08
C GLU A 89 -9.22 -2.67 -8.55
N GLU A 90 -8.07 -2.51 -9.20
CA GLU A 90 -6.78 -3.04 -8.75
C GLU A 90 -6.28 -2.46 -7.40
N GLN A 91 -6.56 -1.20 -7.10
CA GLN A 91 -6.29 -0.58 -5.79
C GLN A 91 -7.33 -0.94 -4.73
N GLN A 92 -8.61 -1.02 -5.09
CA GLN A 92 -9.66 -1.53 -4.19
C GLN A 92 -9.39 -3.00 -3.86
N LEU A 93 -8.93 -3.79 -4.83
CA LEU A 93 -8.49 -5.18 -4.68
C LEU A 93 -7.28 -5.28 -3.76
N LYS A 94 -6.32 -4.33 -3.82
CA LYS A 94 -5.19 -4.21 -2.87
C LYS A 94 -5.69 -3.93 -1.44
N ASP A 95 -6.70 -3.09 -1.28
CA ASP A 95 -7.35 -2.83 0.01
C ASP A 95 -8.11 -4.07 0.53
N LEU A 96 -8.78 -4.80 -0.38
CA LEU A 96 -9.45 -6.08 -0.09
C LEU A 96 -8.48 -7.20 0.29
N ARG A 97 -7.20 -7.10 -0.10
CA ARG A 97 -6.20 -8.12 0.27
C ARG A 97 -6.15 -8.28 1.77
N VAL A 98 -6.31 -7.20 2.54
CA VAL A 98 -5.94 -7.14 3.95
C VAL A 98 -7.15 -7.13 4.91
N LEU A 99 -8.34 -7.49 4.43
CA LEU A 99 -9.59 -7.35 5.17
C LEU A 99 -9.54 -7.80 6.64
N PRO A 100 -8.93 -8.94 7.00
CA PRO A 100 -8.83 -9.33 8.41
C PRO A 100 -7.97 -8.38 9.24
N PHE A 101 -6.91 -7.83 8.65
CA PHE A 101 -5.94 -6.95 9.32
C PHE A 101 -6.24 -5.46 9.12
N GLY A 102 -7.36 -5.08 8.51
CA GLY A 102 -7.71 -3.67 8.23
C GLY A 102 -7.60 -2.76 9.45
N ALA A 103 -8.04 -3.24 10.63
CA ALA A 103 -7.91 -2.51 11.89
C ALA A 103 -6.45 -2.24 12.30
N VAL A 104 -5.52 -3.16 11.97
CA VAL A 104 -4.08 -3.01 12.23
C VAL A 104 -3.50 -1.90 11.35
N PHE A 105 -3.87 -1.87 10.07
CA PHE A 105 -3.43 -0.82 9.14
C PHE A 105 -3.98 0.56 9.53
N ALA A 106 -5.26 0.63 9.90
CA ALA A 106 -5.86 1.88 10.38
C ALA A 106 -5.14 2.42 11.63
N GLN A 107 -4.87 1.57 12.62
CA GLN A 107 -4.10 1.98 13.81
C GLN A 107 -2.66 2.38 13.48
N MET A 108 -2.04 1.75 12.48
CA MET A 108 -0.70 2.11 12.03
C MET A 108 -0.69 3.50 11.36
N GLU A 109 -1.70 3.83 10.56
CA GLU A 109 -1.90 5.16 9.96
C GLU A 109 -2.14 6.22 11.04
N GLU A 110 -2.96 5.93 12.04
CA GLU A 110 -3.14 6.81 13.20
C GLU A 110 -1.83 7.03 13.98
N THR A 111 -0.98 6.00 14.08
CA THR A 111 0.33 6.09 14.72
C THR A 111 1.27 7.02 13.94
N GLU A 112 1.23 6.97 12.61
CA GLU A 112 1.98 7.87 11.73
C GLU A 112 1.49 9.32 11.82
N ALA A 113 0.17 9.53 11.88
CA ALA A 113 -0.41 10.85 12.12
C ALA A 113 0.02 11.40 13.49
N ALA A 114 0.02 10.56 14.54
CA ALA A 114 0.47 10.95 15.87
C ALA A 114 1.97 11.31 15.91
N LEU A 115 2.82 10.56 15.21
CA LEU A 115 4.25 10.88 15.08
C LEU A 115 4.47 12.24 14.40
N SER A 116 3.68 12.55 13.37
CA SER A 116 3.76 13.82 12.63
C SER A 116 3.38 15.03 13.50
N GLN A 117 2.60 14.82 14.56
CA GLN A 117 2.16 15.86 15.48
C GLN A 117 2.98 15.91 16.79
N ALA A 118 3.83 14.92 17.05
CA ALA A 118 4.58 14.82 18.30
C ALA A 118 5.70 15.86 18.37
N ALA A 119 5.65 16.73 19.39
CA ALA A 119 6.61 17.82 19.60
C ALA A 119 7.41 17.71 20.91
N ASP A 120 7.01 16.83 21.83
CA ASP A 120 7.62 16.68 23.15
C ASP A 120 7.67 15.21 23.60
N VAL A 121 8.29 14.99 24.77
CA VAL A 121 8.46 13.66 25.36
C VAL A 121 7.12 12.96 25.57
N ALA A 122 6.06 13.68 25.95
CA ALA A 122 4.74 13.10 26.13
C ALA A 122 4.16 12.62 24.80
N GLY A 123 4.35 13.38 23.72
CA GLY A 123 4.01 12.98 22.35
C GLY A 123 4.77 11.72 21.92
N TYR A 124 6.08 11.64 22.17
CA TYR A 124 6.88 10.45 21.83
C TYR A 124 6.44 9.21 22.63
N GLN A 125 6.14 9.36 23.91
CA GLN A 125 5.56 8.28 24.73
C GLN A 125 4.21 7.82 24.19
N ALA A 126 3.36 8.74 23.74
CA ALA A 126 2.08 8.42 23.13
C ALA A 126 2.23 7.64 21.81
N VAL A 127 3.24 7.97 20.98
CA VAL A 127 3.58 7.15 19.80
C VAL A 127 3.99 5.73 20.21
N GLY A 128 4.80 5.58 21.27
CA GLY A 128 5.14 4.27 21.83
C GLY A 128 3.91 3.47 22.28
N MET A 129 2.94 4.12 22.94
CA MET A 129 1.69 3.50 23.37
C MET A 129 0.88 3.00 22.17
N ARG A 130 0.72 3.82 21.12
CA ARG A 130 0.03 3.44 19.89
C ARG A 130 0.73 2.28 19.16
N CYS A 131 2.07 2.31 19.08
CA CYS A 131 2.84 1.20 18.52
C CYS A 131 2.58 -0.13 19.25
N ARG A 132 2.48 -0.09 20.59
CA ARG A 132 2.16 -1.26 21.40
C ARG A 132 0.73 -1.77 21.14
N GLU A 133 -0.24 -0.86 20.98
CA GLU A 133 -1.62 -1.21 20.66
C GLU A 133 -1.74 -1.84 19.27
N VAL A 134 -1.05 -1.31 18.25
CA VAL A 134 -0.97 -1.91 16.91
C VAL A 134 -0.49 -3.37 16.99
N LEU A 135 0.57 -3.62 17.75
CA LEU A 135 1.12 -4.97 17.94
C LEU A 135 0.13 -5.92 18.65
N LEU A 136 -0.64 -5.43 19.61
CA LEU A 136 -1.69 -6.21 20.28
C LEU A 136 -2.87 -6.50 19.35
N THR A 137 -3.29 -5.52 18.55
CA THR A 137 -4.33 -5.71 17.52
C THR A 137 -3.87 -6.72 16.47
N LEU A 138 -2.60 -6.65 16.05
CA LEU A 138 -2.00 -7.60 15.11
C LEU A 138 -2.10 -9.04 15.61
N ILE A 139 -1.68 -9.32 16.85
CA ILE A 139 -1.82 -10.67 17.41
C ILE A 139 -3.28 -11.05 17.64
N GLY A 140 -4.15 -10.10 17.96
CA GLY A 140 -5.58 -10.34 18.16
C GLY A 140 -6.25 -10.81 16.89
N VAL A 141 -6.00 -10.13 15.77
CA VAL A 141 -6.45 -10.57 14.44
C VAL A 141 -5.83 -11.92 14.10
N ALA A 142 -4.51 -12.08 14.27
CA ALA A 142 -3.82 -13.34 13.99
C ALA A 142 -4.43 -14.56 14.74
N GLN A 143 -4.91 -14.35 15.97
CA GLN A 143 -5.59 -15.38 16.75
C GLN A 143 -6.93 -15.81 16.13
N ASP A 144 -7.64 -14.86 15.52
CA ASP A 144 -9.03 -15.07 15.10
C ASP A 144 -9.13 -15.53 13.62
N VAL A 145 -8.08 -15.32 12.82
CA VAL A 145 -8.07 -15.69 11.38
C VAL A 145 -7.73 -17.14 11.08
N THR A 146 -7.17 -17.88 12.04
CA THR A 146 -6.78 -19.28 11.86
C THR A 146 -6.89 -20.04 13.17
N ILE A 147 -7.02 -21.37 13.05
CA ILE A 147 -6.92 -22.28 14.18
C ILE A 147 -5.43 -22.57 14.42
N TRP A 148 -5.03 -22.58 15.69
CA TRP A 148 -3.66 -22.84 16.16
C TRP A 148 -3.58 -24.21 16.82
N GLU A 149 -2.52 -24.95 16.57
CA GLU A 149 -2.29 -26.27 17.16
C GLU A 149 -1.67 -26.18 18.55
N SER A 150 -0.87 -25.14 18.81
CA SER A 150 -0.22 -24.91 20.09
C SER A 150 -1.25 -24.57 21.18
N PRO A 151 -0.95 -24.90 22.45
CA PRO A 151 -1.79 -24.50 23.58
C PRO A 151 -1.97 -22.99 23.62
N ALA A 152 -3.22 -22.53 23.70
CA ALA A 152 -3.53 -21.12 23.76
C ALA A 152 -2.91 -20.47 25.01
N VAL A 153 -2.21 -19.36 24.80
CA VAL A 153 -1.74 -18.47 25.88
C VAL A 153 -2.74 -17.33 26.09
N GLN A 154 -2.55 -16.51 27.13
CA GLN A 154 -3.37 -15.31 27.36
C GLN A 154 -3.42 -14.45 26.09
N ARG A 155 -4.60 -13.98 25.66
CA ARG A 155 -4.77 -13.22 24.40
C ARG A 155 -3.83 -12.03 24.25
N ALA A 156 -3.57 -11.31 25.35
CA ALA A 156 -2.68 -10.16 25.38
C ALA A 156 -1.19 -10.50 25.56
N ASN A 157 -0.82 -11.78 25.67
CA ASN A 157 0.56 -12.21 25.80
C ASN A 157 1.25 -12.14 24.42
N PHE A 158 1.70 -10.94 24.06
CA PHE A 158 2.33 -10.69 22.77
C PHE A 158 3.52 -11.61 22.49
N LYS A 159 4.44 -11.77 23.45
CA LYS A 159 5.63 -12.62 23.27
C LYS A 159 5.27 -14.10 23.09
N GLY A 160 4.29 -14.58 23.85
CA GLY A 160 3.79 -15.95 23.70
C GLY A 160 3.16 -16.17 22.33
N TRP A 161 2.33 -15.23 21.87
CA TRP A 161 1.71 -15.30 20.55
C TRP A 161 2.73 -15.15 19.41
N SER A 162 3.73 -14.27 19.50
CA SER A 162 4.77 -14.16 18.47
C SER A 162 5.55 -15.45 18.30
N GLU A 163 5.80 -16.18 19.39
CA GLU A 163 6.42 -17.51 19.35
C GLU A 163 5.53 -18.54 18.64
N ILE A 164 4.26 -18.65 19.04
CA ILE A 164 3.29 -19.57 18.42
C ILE A 164 3.14 -19.28 16.92
N ILE A 165 2.89 -18.01 16.59
CA ILE A 165 2.71 -17.51 15.22
C ILE A 165 3.91 -17.91 14.34
N ALA A 166 5.12 -17.60 14.80
CA ALA A 166 6.32 -17.88 14.01
C ALA A 166 6.62 -19.39 13.91
N ASN A 167 6.38 -20.18 14.96
CA ASN A 167 6.67 -21.62 14.94
C ASN A 167 5.70 -22.39 14.03
N GLU A 168 4.40 -22.08 14.06
CA GLU A 168 3.40 -22.80 13.27
C GLU A 168 3.31 -22.31 11.82
N MET A 169 3.44 -21.01 11.55
CA MET A 169 3.41 -20.52 10.16
C MET A 169 4.69 -20.88 9.39
N LEU A 170 5.83 -20.95 10.09
CA LEU A 170 7.14 -21.17 9.50
C LEU A 170 7.78 -22.43 10.07
N ALA A 171 7.02 -23.52 10.09
CA ALA A 171 7.49 -24.83 10.54
C ALA A 171 8.61 -25.39 9.64
N GLY A 172 9.38 -26.33 10.20
CA GLY A 172 10.45 -27.04 9.51
C GLY A 172 11.79 -26.29 9.43
N ASP A 173 12.83 -27.02 9.05
CA ASP A 173 14.21 -26.52 9.02
C ASP A 173 14.48 -25.53 7.90
N LYS A 174 13.82 -25.70 6.75
CA LYS A 174 13.94 -24.79 5.60
C LYS A 174 13.52 -23.35 5.94
N ASN A 175 12.66 -23.18 6.93
CA ASN A 175 12.15 -21.88 7.35
C ASN A 175 12.87 -21.32 8.58
N LYS A 176 13.96 -21.94 9.05
CA LYS A 176 14.68 -21.53 10.28
C LYS A 176 15.04 -20.04 10.29
N GLU A 177 15.66 -19.53 9.23
CA GLU A 177 16.10 -18.13 9.17
C GLU A 177 14.91 -17.17 9.02
N ARG A 178 13.89 -17.53 8.24
CA ARG A 178 12.64 -16.75 8.12
C ARG A 178 11.92 -16.64 9.46
N ARG A 179 11.82 -17.77 10.18
CA ARG A 179 11.22 -17.86 11.51
C ARG A 179 11.98 -17.01 12.52
N ARG A 180 13.32 -17.06 12.49
CA ARG A 180 14.17 -16.20 13.33
C ARG A 180 13.92 -14.73 13.04
N ALA A 181 13.91 -14.32 11.76
CA ALA A 181 13.69 -12.93 11.37
C ALA A 181 12.33 -12.40 11.86
N LEU A 182 11.25 -13.18 11.68
CA LEU A 182 9.92 -12.80 12.16
C LEU A 182 9.89 -12.64 13.70
N LYS A 183 10.45 -13.60 14.44
CA LYS A 183 10.51 -13.53 15.92
C LYS A 183 11.29 -12.31 16.39
N SER A 184 12.47 -12.07 15.81
CA SER A 184 13.29 -10.91 16.12
C SER A 184 12.55 -9.60 15.85
N ALA A 185 11.93 -9.45 14.67
CA ALA A 185 11.20 -8.25 14.33
C ALA A 185 10.05 -7.96 15.32
N MET A 186 9.26 -8.97 15.67
CA MET A 186 8.16 -8.83 16.63
C MET A 186 8.65 -8.50 18.04
N GLU A 187 9.65 -9.24 18.54
CA GLU A 187 10.20 -9.05 19.89
C GLU A 187 10.87 -7.68 20.05
N GLU A 188 11.69 -7.28 19.08
CA GLU A 188 12.39 -6.00 19.11
C GLU A 188 11.41 -4.83 19.04
N ALA A 189 10.41 -4.89 18.15
CA ALA A 189 9.36 -3.87 18.08
C ALA A 189 8.57 -3.75 19.39
N TRP A 190 8.23 -4.88 20.01
CA TRP A 190 7.52 -4.91 21.29
C TRP A 190 8.36 -4.33 22.43
N VAL A 191 9.62 -4.75 22.57
CA VAL A 191 10.52 -4.27 23.63
C VAL A 191 10.75 -2.77 23.47
N PHE A 192 11.01 -2.31 22.25
CA PHE A 192 11.30 -0.90 21.99
C PHE A 192 10.08 -0.01 22.20
N ALA A 193 8.90 -0.41 21.71
CA ALA A 193 7.66 0.32 21.93
C ALA A 193 7.32 0.45 23.43
N ASN A 194 7.46 -0.63 24.21
CA ASN A 194 7.23 -0.60 25.66
C ASN A 194 8.24 0.25 26.43
N TRP A 195 9.50 0.32 25.98
CA TRP A 195 10.47 1.22 26.59
C TRP A 195 10.07 2.68 26.34
N LEU A 196 9.69 3.00 25.10
CA LEU A 196 9.35 4.36 24.70
C LEU A 196 8.17 4.94 25.50
N THR A 197 7.19 4.11 25.90
CA THR A 197 6.04 4.56 26.71
C THR A 197 6.44 5.14 28.08
N HIS A 198 7.65 4.85 28.56
CA HIS A 198 8.13 5.24 29.88
C HIS A 198 9.41 6.11 29.82
N ALA A 199 9.95 6.35 28.63
CA ALA A 199 11.21 7.06 28.44
C ALA A 199 11.05 8.56 28.76
N LYS A 200 11.72 9.05 29.82
CA LYS A 200 11.64 10.45 30.28
C LYS A 200 12.49 11.43 29.46
N SER A 201 13.39 10.90 28.65
CA SER A 201 14.33 11.68 27.82
C SER A 201 14.24 11.25 26.36
N ALA A 202 13.07 10.78 25.92
CA ALA A 202 12.84 10.37 24.54
C ALA A 202 13.01 11.55 23.59
N VAL A 203 13.55 11.27 22.41
CA VAL A 203 13.64 12.21 21.30
C VAL A 203 12.78 11.76 20.12
N TRP A 204 12.56 12.65 19.15
CA TRP A 204 11.76 12.34 17.97
C TRP A 204 12.26 11.09 17.21
N MET A 205 13.59 10.90 17.13
CA MET A 205 14.19 9.71 16.50
C MET A 205 13.77 8.41 17.19
N ASP A 206 13.55 8.43 18.51
CA ASP A 206 13.05 7.24 19.23
C ASP A 206 11.62 6.92 18.80
N ALA A 207 10.77 7.93 18.65
CA ALA A 207 9.39 7.74 18.19
C ALA A 207 9.32 7.26 16.73
N GLU A 208 10.16 7.82 15.85
CA GLU A 208 10.29 7.38 14.46
C GLU A 208 10.79 5.92 14.36
N LEU A 209 11.76 5.55 15.20
CA LEU A 209 12.29 4.19 15.25
C LEU A 209 11.23 3.20 15.73
N ALA A 210 10.48 3.52 16.79
CA ALA A 210 9.39 2.67 17.29
C ALA A 210 8.34 2.42 16.19
N LYS A 211 7.92 3.49 15.50
CA LYS A 211 6.98 3.41 14.36
C LYS A 211 7.52 2.53 13.24
N SER A 212 8.79 2.70 12.87
CA SER A 212 9.43 1.93 11.79
C SER A 212 9.56 0.46 12.14
N MET A 213 9.96 0.13 13.38
CA MET A 213 10.06 -1.25 13.86
C MET A 213 8.69 -1.94 13.90
N THR A 214 7.66 -1.25 14.40
CA THR A 214 6.28 -1.77 14.40
C THR A 214 5.77 -1.99 12.98
N SER A 215 5.98 -1.04 12.07
CA SER A 215 5.61 -1.17 10.66
C SER A 215 6.29 -2.38 10.00
N HIS A 216 7.58 -2.59 10.30
CA HIS A 216 8.35 -3.71 9.76
C HIS A 216 7.84 -5.07 10.29
N ALA A 217 7.66 -5.17 11.61
CA ALA A 217 7.12 -6.37 12.24
C ALA A 217 5.73 -6.72 11.72
N MET A 218 4.84 -5.71 11.59
CA MET A 218 3.52 -5.84 11.00
C MET A 218 3.61 -6.32 9.55
N GLY A 219 4.43 -5.68 8.71
CA GLY A 219 4.54 -6.00 7.29
C GLY A 219 4.98 -7.43 7.02
N ILE A 220 5.99 -7.93 7.77
CA ILE A 220 6.43 -9.32 7.66
C ILE A 220 5.33 -10.27 8.14
N CYS A 221 4.74 -10.01 9.30
CA CYS A 221 3.71 -10.87 9.90
C CYS A 221 2.49 -11.02 8.98
N VAL A 222 1.92 -9.88 8.54
CA VAL A 222 0.77 -9.85 7.63
C VAL A 222 1.11 -10.58 6.33
N SER A 223 2.29 -10.37 5.75
CA SER A 223 2.69 -11.04 4.51
C SER A 223 2.64 -12.58 4.62
N TYR A 224 3.04 -13.15 5.76
CA TYR A 224 2.93 -14.60 5.99
C TYR A 224 1.48 -15.07 6.20
N PHE A 225 0.67 -14.30 6.93
CA PHE A 225 -0.76 -14.63 7.10
C PHE A 225 -1.51 -14.60 5.77
N MET A 226 -1.28 -13.56 4.98
CA MET A 226 -1.90 -13.38 3.68
C MET A 226 -1.60 -14.56 2.75
N ARG A 227 -0.35 -15.00 2.75
CA ARG A 227 0.06 -16.17 1.99
C ARG A 227 -0.60 -17.46 2.47
N ARG A 228 -0.71 -17.67 3.79
CA ARG A 228 -1.37 -18.83 4.38
C ARG A 228 -2.86 -18.86 4.09
N LEU A 229 -3.55 -17.72 4.26
CA LEU A 229 -4.99 -17.58 4.01
C LEU A 229 -5.35 -17.80 2.54
N ARG A 230 -4.42 -17.49 1.63
CA ARG A 230 -4.59 -17.65 0.18
C ARG A 230 -4.07 -18.99 -0.38
N ASP A 231 -3.60 -19.88 0.50
CA ASP A 231 -3.05 -21.20 0.14
C ASP A 231 -1.99 -21.15 -0.99
N VAL A 232 -1.15 -20.10 -1.01
CA VAL A 232 -0.18 -19.87 -2.09
C VAL A 232 1.12 -20.66 -1.85
N PRO A 233 1.48 -21.63 -2.71
CA PRO A 233 2.68 -22.44 -2.55
C PRO A 233 3.99 -21.64 -2.74
N ASP A 234 5.14 -22.20 -2.35
CA ASP A 234 6.46 -21.53 -2.47
C ASP A 234 6.90 -21.41 -3.93
N ALA A 235 6.43 -22.34 -4.75
CA ALA A 235 6.64 -22.39 -6.18
C ALA A 235 5.45 -23.13 -6.82
N CYS A 236 5.26 -22.95 -8.11
CA CYS A 236 4.28 -23.68 -8.88
C CYS A 236 4.49 -25.20 -8.70
N PRO A 237 3.46 -25.96 -8.28
CA PRO A 237 3.61 -27.39 -8.07
C PRO A 237 3.89 -28.16 -9.37
N GLN A 238 3.51 -27.59 -10.52
CA GLN A 238 3.68 -28.22 -11.84
C GLN A 238 5.06 -27.96 -12.45
N CYS A 239 5.53 -26.71 -12.47
CA CYS A 239 6.79 -26.33 -13.14
C CYS A 239 7.91 -25.86 -12.20
N GLN A 240 7.65 -25.79 -10.89
CA GLN A 240 8.58 -25.27 -9.87
C GLN A 240 8.99 -23.80 -10.07
N SER A 241 8.31 -23.06 -10.94
CA SER A 241 8.54 -21.63 -11.10
C SER A 241 8.08 -20.86 -9.86
N PRO A 242 8.85 -19.87 -9.37
CA PRO A 242 8.41 -18.96 -8.32
C PRO A 242 7.46 -17.86 -8.81
N ARG A 243 7.21 -17.76 -10.12
CA ARG A 243 6.35 -16.71 -10.71
C ARG A 243 4.87 -17.04 -10.57
N LEU A 244 4.35 -16.83 -9.36
CA LEU A 244 2.94 -16.93 -9.03
C LEU A 244 2.34 -15.53 -8.92
N GLU A 245 1.24 -15.30 -9.64
CA GLU A 245 0.51 -14.04 -9.69
C GLU A 245 -0.93 -14.27 -9.24
N PRO A 246 -1.53 -13.33 -8.48
CA PRO A 246 -2.93 -13.46 -8.10
C PRO A 246 -3.84 -13.17 -9.30
N GLN A 247 -4.81 -14.03 -9.54
CA GLN A 247 -5.94 -13.79 -10.42
C GLN A 247 -7.22 -13.59 -9.62
N TYR A 248 -8.17 -12.90 -10.23
CA TYR A 248 -9.43 -12.52 -9.62
C TYR A 248 -10.61 -12.89 -10.52
N GLY A 249 -11.73 -13.20 -9.90
CA GLY A 249 -12.97 -13.40 -10.62
C GLY A 249 -14.17 -13.57 -9.70
N ASN A 250 -15.34 -13.46 -10.29
CA ASN A 250 -16.60 -13.70 -9.60
C ASN A 250 -17.19 -15.02 -10.12
N SER A 251 -17.87 -15.76 -9.26
CA SER A 251 -18.59 -16.96 -9.68
C SER A 251 -19.96 -16.58 -10.25
N GLU A 252 -20.41 -17.27 -11.29
CA GLU A 252 -21.80 -17.16 -11.78
C GLU A 252 -22.84 -17.46 -10.67
N THR A 253 -22.48 -18.32 -9.71
CA THR A 253 -23.33 -18.68 -8.56
C THR A 253 -23.25 -17.70 -7.39
N SER A 254 -22.30 -16.77 -7.40
CA SER A 254 -22.11 -15.77 -6.34
C SER A 254 -21.48 -14.51 -6.93
N PRO A 255 -22.23 -13.74 -7.73
CA PRO A 255 -21.71 -12.58 -8.46
C PRO A 255 -21.20 -11.48 -7.53
N ASP A 256 -21.72 -11.43 -6.31
CA ASP A 256 -21.35 -10.46 -5.27
C ASP A 256 -20.15 -10.92 -4.43
N THR A 257 -19.59 -12.10 -4.70
CA THR A 257 -18.42 -12.62 -4.00
C THR A 257 -17.21 -12.58 -4.92
N LEU A 258 -16.19 -11.83 -4.49
CA LEU A 258 -14.91 -11.80 -5.16
C LEU A 258 -14.05 -12.97 -4.71
N PHE A 259 -13.56 -13.74 -5.67
CA PHE A 259 -12.58 -14.80 -5.45
C PHE A 259 -11.19 -14.38 -5.92
N GLU A 260 -10.17 -14.90 -5.26
CA GLU A 260 -8.76 -14.79 -5.66
C GLU A 260 -8.12 -16.18 -5.68
N TRP A 261 -7.31 -16.49 -6.68
CA TRP A 261 -6.49 -17.70 -6.74
C TRP A 261 -5.08 -17.40 -7.29
N PRO A 262 -4.06 -18.18 -6.92
CA PRO A 262 -2.75 -18.03 -7.54
C PRO A 262 -2.73 -18.65 -8.94
N HIS A 263 -2.07 -17.99 -9.87
CA HIS A 263 -1.83 -18.41 -11.25
C HIS A 263 -0.33 -18.43 -11.55
N CYS A 264 0.18 -19.44 -12.23
CA CYS A 264 1.58 -19.51 -12.64
C CYS A 264 1.78 -18.89 -14.02
N ALA A 265 2.55 -17.80 -14.11
CA ALA A 265 2.84 -17.11 -15.37
C ALA A 265 3.66 -17.94 -16.38
N ASP A 266 4.23 -19.09 -15.97
CA ASP A 266 5.10 -19.92 -16.80
C ASP A 266 4.44 -21.18 -17.37
N CYS A 267 3.39 -21.69 -16.73
CA CYS A 267 2.74 -22.93 -17.16
C CYS A 267 1.22 -22.94 -16.98
N ASP A 268 0.64 -21.77 -16.72
CA ASP A 268 -0.79 -21.53 -16.56
C ASP A 268 -1.47 -22.42 -15.49
N TRP A 269 -0.70 -22.83 -14.48
CA TRP A 269 -1.25 -23.56 -13.34
C TRP A 269 -2.13 -22.63 -12.50
N GLU A 270 -3.33 -23.07 -12.16
CA GLU A 270 -4.26 -22.36 -11.29
C GLU A 270 -4.42 -23.08 -9.94
N GLY A 271 -4.32 -22.30 -8.87
CA GLY A 271 -4.60 -22.76 -7.51
C GLY A 271 -6.07 -22.69 -7.14
N LYS A 272 -6.35 -22.97 -5.87
CA LYS A 272 -7.72 -22.95 -5.36
C LYS A 272 -8.20 -21.50 -5.18
N PRO A 273 -9.42 -21.16 -5.64
CA PRO A 273 -10.02 -19.86 -5.34
C PRO A 273 -10.39 -19.76 -3.87
N VAL A 274 -10.01 -18.65 -3.25
CA VAL A 274 -10.40 -18.24 -1.90
C VAL A 274 -11.29 -17.01 -1.97
N THR A 275 -12.30 -16.94 -1.11
CA THR A 275 -13.13 -15.76 -1.00
C THR A 275 -12.34 -14.62 -0.37
N VAL A 276 -12.27 -13.49 -1.06
CA VAL A 276 -11.59 -12.29 -0.56
C VAL A 276 -12.61 -11.32 0.04
N ALA A 277 -13.75 -11.09 -0.63
CA ALA A 277 -14.69 -10.06 -0.21
C ALA A 277 -16.14 -10.35 -0.66
N GLN A 278 -17.10 -9.78 0.08
CA GLN A 278 -18.47 -9.59 -0.42
C GLN A 278 -18.61 -8.14 -0.90
N LEU A 279 -18.91 -7.96 -2.18
CA LEU A 279 -19.03 -6.66 -2.86
C LEU A 279 -20.24 -5.85 -2.35
N ASN A 280 -21.21 -6.49 -1.69
CA ASN A 280 -22.46 -5.88 -1.21
C ASN A 280 -22.30 -4.96 0.03
N GLY A 281 -21.09 -4.77 0.55
CA GLY A 281 -20.81 -3.92 1.72
C GLY A 281 -19.76 -2.84 1.48
N PHE A 282 -19.29 -2.66 0.25
CA PHE A 282 -18.31 -1.63 -0.07
C PHE A 282 -19.04 -0.32 -0.39
N GLU A 283 -19.39 0.46 0.65
CA GLU A 283 -19.68 1.87 0.44
C GLU A 283 -18.38 2.54 -0.01
N GLY A 284 -18.29 2.86 -1.31
CA GLY A 284 -17.19 3.68 -1.80
C GLY A 284 -17.08 4.95 -0.97
N LEU A 285 -15.86 5.36 -0.61
CA LEU A 285 -15.58 6.58 0.17
C LEU A 285 -16.15 7.86 -0.46
N VAL A 286 -16.56 7.81 -1.73
CA VAL A 286 -17.21 8.90 -2.44
C VAL A 286 -18.65 8.48 -2.77
N THR A 287 -19.61 8.97 -1.99
CA THR A 287 -21.03 8.96 -2.34
C THR A 287 -21.39 10.32 -2.93
N GLY A 288 -22.12 10.33 -4.04
CA GLY A 288 -22.59 11.55 -4.70
C GLY A 288 -24.09 11.47 -4.95
N GLU A 289 -24.82 12.52 -4.60
CA GLU A 289 -26.23 12.69 -4.95
C GLU A 289 -26.35 13.63 -6.17
N GLY A 290 -26.97 13.16 -7.26
CA GLY A 290 -27.18 13.92 -8.51
C GLY A 290 -27.38 13.00 -9.72
N GLU A 291 -27.96 13.51 -10.82
CA GLU A 291 -28.03 12.78 -12.10
C GLU A 291 -26.61 12.49 -12.61
N ARG A 292 -26.27 11.20 -12.75
CA ARG A 292 -25.10 10.77 -13.51
C ARG A 292 -25.35 11.11 -14.98
N SER A 293 -24.64 12.12 -15.48
CA SER A 293 -24.43 12.29 -16.91
C SER A 293 -23.35 11.31 -17.35
N ASP A 294 -23.66 10.46 -18.34
CA ASP A 294 -22.66 9.62 -19.02
C ASP A 294 -21.65 10.46 -19.84
N GLU A 295 -21.69 11.80 -19.75
CA GLU A 295 -20.54 12.66 -20.04
C GLU A 295 -19.46 12.53 -18.94
N HIS A 296 -19.10 11.29 -18.58
CA HIS A 296 -17.92 11.00 -17.81
C HIS A 296 -16.72 11.02 -18.75
N SER A 297 -16.03 12.15 -18.83
CA SER A 297 -14.71 12.19 -19.47
C SER A 297 -13.68 11.52 -18.55
N VAL A 298 -13.64 10.19 -18.50
CA VAL A 298 -12.35 9.52 -18.26
C VAL A 298 -11.56 9.76 -19.54
N MET A 299 -10.80 10.85 -19.52
CA MET A 299 -10.10 11.41 -20.66
C MET A 299 -9.08 10.40 -21.19
N ALA A 300 -9.42 9.68 -22.26
CA ALA A 300 -8.55 8.69 -22.89
C ALA A 300 -7.41 9.31 -23.75
N ALA A 301 -7.40 10.63 -23.90
CA ALA A 301 -6.37 11.39 -24.60
C ALA A 301 -5.99 12.64 -23.79
N PRO A 302 -4.69 13.03 -23.74
CA PRO A 302 -4.28 14.23 -23.04
C PRO A 302 -4.98 15.46 -23.64
N PHE A 303 -5.43 16.39 -22.79
CA PHE A 303 -6.06 17.64 -23.22
C PHE A 303 -5.09 18.47 -24.04
N ARG A 304 -5.13 18.30 -25.37
CA ARG A 304 -4.42 19.14 -26.34
C ARG A 304 -5.27 20.31 -26.82
N THR A 305 -6.58 20.24 -26.60
CA THR A 305 -7.48 21.35 -26.88
C THR A 305 -8.63 21.38 -25.88
N ILE A 306 -8.64 22.39 -25.01
CA ILE A 306 -9.88 23.07 -24.63
C ILE A 306 -9.65 24.55 -24.90
N LYS A 307 -10.25 25.06 -25.98
CA LYS A 307 -10.48 26.50 -26.12
C LYS A 307 -11.74 26.82 -25.32
N ARG A 308 -11.56 27.68 -24.32
CA ARG A 308 -12.58 27.95 -23.31
C ARG A 308 -13.65 28.97 -23.76
N PRO A 309 -14.57 29.36 -22.85
CA PRO A 309 -14.27 30.38 -21.82
C PRO A 309 -14.01 29.84 -20.40
#